data_AF-A0A525WD03-F1
#
_entry.id   AF-A0A525WD03-F1
#
_cell.length_a   1.000
_cell.length_b   1.000
_cell.length_c   1.000
_cell.angle_alpha   90.00
_cell.angle_beta   90.00
_cell.angle_gamma   90.00
#
_symmetry.space_group_name_H-M   'P 1'
#
loop_
_entity.id
_entity.type
_entity.pdbx_description
1 polymer ?
#
loop_
_entity_poly.entity_id
_entity_poly.type
_entity_poly.pdbx_seq_one_letter_code
_entity_poly.pdbx_strand_id
1 'polypeptide(L)'
;MTDQELNRAVQYVTASTSYGRDMVAEILKTGLGEMTSLAMQSSEQFEREVLLEYVFQWTIKRTGQPEPLVREILGCANRWLDEVYEEISKRQPEALGRSSGDDDDEGAEPV
;
A
#
# COMPACT_ATOMS: atom_id res chain seq x y z
N MET A 1 -6.84 -0.41 3.38
CA MET A 1 -6.38 0.02 4.70
C MET A 1 -7.47 0.81 5.39
N THR A 2 -7.93 0.34 6.55
CA THR A 2 -8.97 0.98 7.38
C THR A 2 -8.36 1.66 8.60
N ASP A 3 -9.09 2.58 9.24
CA ASP A 3 -8.65 3.21 10.49
C ASP A 3 -8.43 2.20 11.62
N GLN A 4 -9.17 1.08 11.61
CA GLN A 4 -9.00 0.01 12.58
C GLN A 4 -7.66 -0.72 12.39
N GLU A 5 -7.29 -1.03 11.14
CA GLU A 5 -6.01 -1.65 10.82
C GLU A 5 -4.84 -0.72 11.14
N LEU A 6 -4.98 0.58 10.85
CA LEU A 6 -3.99 1.59 11.22
C LEU A 6 -3.79 1.65 12.74
N ASN A 7 -4.87 1.69 13.52
CA ASN A 7 -4.78 1.68 14.98
C ASN A 7 -4.10 0.41 15.53
N ARG A 8 -4.35 -0.74 14.90
CA ARG A 8 -3.68 -2.00 15.26
C ARG A 8 -2.18 -1.94 14.95
N ALA A 9 -1.79 -1.38 13.80
CA ALA A 9 -0.39 -1.17 13.44
C ALA A 9 0.31 -0.24 14.44
N VAL A 10 -0.33 0.87 14.81
CA VAL A 10 0.17 1.80 15.83
C VAL A 10 0.41 1.08 17.15
N GLN A 11 -0.58 0.35 17.67
CA GLN A 11 -0.44 -0.38 18.92
C GLN A 11 0.70 -1.40 18.86
N TYR A 12 0.79 -2.15 17.77
CA TYR A 12 1.83 -3.15 17.58
C TYR A 12 3.23 -2.52 17.55
N VAL A 13 3.43 -1.48 16.73
CA VAL A 13 4.74 -0.84 16.60
C VAL A 13 5.13 -0.10 17.87
N THR A 14 4.20 0.58 18.54
CA THR A 14 4.47 1.20 19.85
C THR A 14 4.81 0.15 20.91
N ALA A 15 4.22 -1.05 20.88
CA ALA A 15 4.59 -2.13 21.79
C ALA A 15 5.93 -2.79 21.42
N SER A 16 6.31 -2.75 20.14
CA SER A 16 7.51 -3.40 19.60
C SER A 16 8.73 -2.47 19.54
N THR A 17 8.53 -1.17 19.77
CA THR A 17 9.57 -0.14 19.75
C THR A 17 9.51 0.67 21.05
N SER A 18 10.54 1.48 21.33
CA SER A 18 10.52 2.40 22.49
C SER A 18 9.97 3.79 22.13
N TYR A 19 9.39 3.96 20.94
CA TYR A 19 8.95 5.27 20.46
C TYR A 19 7.58 5.68 21.00
N GLY A 20 7.37 6.99 21.13
CA GLY A 20 6.10 7.55 21.57
C GLY A 20 4.97 7.23 20.59
N ARG A 21 3.80 6.88 21.13
CA ARG A 21 2.61 6.52 20.35
C ARG A 21 2.24 7.55 19.30
N ASP A 22 2.27 8.84 19.64
CA ASP A 22 1.83 9.90 18.73
C ASP A 22 2.77 10.03 17.52
N MET A 23 4.08 9.89 17.74
CA MET A 23 5.08 9.88 16.66
C MET A 23 4.92 8.64 15.77
N VAL A 24 4.74 7.46 16.38
CA VAL A 24 4.47 6.22 15.63
C VAL A 24 3.19 6.37 14.80
N ALA A 25 2.13 6.93 15.38
CA ALA A 25 0.88 7.17 14.69
C ALA A 25 1.03 8.13 13.51
N GLU A 26 1.77 9.23 13.68
CA GLU A 26 2.05 10.19 12.61
C GLU A 26 2.80 9.54 11.44
N ILE A 27 3.87 8.79 11.73
CA ILE A 27 4.68 8.11 10.71
C ILE A 27 3.86 7.05 9.98
N LEU A 28 3.17 6.19 10.71
CA LEU A 28 2.36 5.12 10.12
C LEU A 28 1.20 5.68 9.29
N LYS A 29 0.49 6.70 9.80
CA LYS A 29 -0.61 7.34 9.07
C LYS A 29 -0.11 7.99 7.78
N THR A 30 1.08 8.60 7.81
CA THR A 30 1.69 9.23 6.64
C THR A 30 2.10 8.20 5.60
N GLY A 31 2.87 7.18 5.99
CA GLY A 31 3.40 6.19 5.05
C GLY A 31 2.33 5.26 4.47
N LEU A 32 1.48 4.67 5.33
CA LEU A 32 0.40 3.76 4.89
C LEU A 32 -0.71 4.53 4.15
N GLY A 33 -0.93 5.79 4.52
CA GLY A 33 -1.86 6.68 3.83
C GLY A 33 -1.40 7.01 2.41
N GLU A 34 -0.10 7.24 2.21
CA GLU A 34 0.46 7.46 0.88
C GLU A 34 0.27 6.23 -0.02
N MET A 35 0.62 5.04 0.47
CA MET A 35 0.43 3.83 -0.32
C MET A 35 -1.03 3.56 -0.65
N THR A 36 -1.93 3.82 0.29
CA THR A 36 -3.37 3.72 0.03
C THR A 36 -3.80 4.71 -1.04
N SER A 37 -3.23 5.92 -1.05
CA SER A 37 -3.51 6.93 -2.08
C SER A 37 -2.99 6.49 -3.45
N LEU A 38 -1.78 5.93 -3.51
CA LEU A 38 -1.23 5.34 -4.74
C LEU A 38 -2.09 4.17 -5.24
N ALA A 39 -2.61 3.33 -4.34
CA ALA A 39 -3.55 2.25 -4.68
C ALA A 39 -4.87 2.74 -5.29
N MET A 40 -5.27 3.97 -4.96
CA MET A 40 -6.52 4.55 -5.45
C MET A 40 -6.33 5.35 -6.75
N GLN A 41 -5.15 5.91 -6.98
CA GLN A 41 -4.92 6.90 -8.03
C GLN A 41 -3.96 6.46 -9.13
N SER A 42 -3.07 5.49 -8.86
CA SER A 42 -2.08 5.05 -9.84
C SER A 42 -2.52 3.79 -10.59
N SER A 43 -2.40 3.83 -11.92
CA SER A 43 -2.56 2.67 -12.80
C SER A 43 -1.22 2.01 -13.14
N GLU A 44 -0.12 2.49 -12.58
CA GLU A 44 1.25 2.07 -12.91
C GLU A 44 1.73 0.89 -12.05
N GLN A 45 2.45 -0.05 -12.66
CA GLN A 45 3.13 -1.14 -11.95
C GLN A 45 4.39 -0.62 -11.29
N PHE A 46 4.44 -0.70 -9.97
CA PHE A 46 5.65 -0.44 -9.21
C PHE A 46 6.24 -1.76 -8.73
N GLU A 47 7.54 -1.95 -8.92
CA GLU A 47 8.27 -2.98 -8.18
C GLU A 47 8.17 -2.67 -6.69
N ARG A 48 7.95 -3.72 -5.86
CA ARG A 48 7.78 -3.59 -4.42
C ARG A 48 8.85 -2.73 -3.77
N GLU A 49 10.13 -2.99 -4.08
CA GLU A 49 11.26 -2.28 -3.48
C GLU A 49 11.26 -0.80 -3.84
N VAL A 50 10.91 -0.46 -5.09
CA VAL A 50 10.81 0.92 -5.57
C VAL A 50 9.68 1.65 -4.86
N LEU A 51 8.51 1.01 -4.72
CA LEU A 51 7.38 1.60 -4.02
C LEU A 51 7.71 1.85 -2.54
N LEU A 52 8.29 0.86 -1.86
CA LEU A 52 8.62 1.00 -0.45
C LEU A 52 9.68 2.07 -0.20
N GLU A 53 10.72 2.14 -1.05
CA GLU A 53 11.72 3.20 -0.94
C GLU A 53 11.09 4.58 -1.21
N TYR A 54 10.19 4.70 -2.19
CA TYR A 54 9.41 5.93 -2.40
C TYR A 54 8.64 6.33 -1.14
N VAL A 55 7.92 5.40 -0.52
CA VAL A 55 7.09 5.64 0.68
C VAL A 55 7.95 6.04 1.87
N PHE A 56 9.12 5.43 2.05
CA PHE A 56 10.08 5.81 3.09
C PHE A 56 10.55 7.26 2.89
N GLN A 57 10.99 7.60 1.68
CA GLN A 57 11.44 8.96 1.36
C GLN A 57 10.32 9.99 1.49
N TRP A 58 9.10 9.64 1.06
CA TRP A 58 7.92 10.47 1.22
C TRP A 58 7.61 10.75 2.70
N THR A 59 7.64 9.71 3.53
CA THR A 59 7.34 9.80 4.96
C THR A 59 8.38 10.62 5.70
N ILE A 60 9.67 10.45 5.39
CA ILE A 60 10.76 11.27 5.93
C ILE A 60 10.52 12.75 5.60
N LYS A 61 10.25 13.07 4.33
CA LYS A 61 9.99 14.45 3.90
C LYS A 61 8.76 15.06 4.55
N ARG A 62 7.70 14.27 4.77
CA ARG A 62 6.42 14.76 5.32
C ARG A 62 6.43 14.95 6.83
N THR A 63 7.11 14.07 7.55
CA THR A 63 7.15 14.09 9.02
C THR A 63 8.34 14.86 9.57
N GLY A 64 9.40 15.06 8.77
CA GLY A 64 10.65 15.68 9.22
C GLY A 64 11.45 14.80 10.19
N GLN A 65 11.06 13.54 10.37
CA GLN A 65 11.70 12.61 11.29
C GLN A 65 12.99 12.03 10.70
N PRO A 66 13.98 11.63 11.53
CA PRO A 66 15.22 11.05 11.05
C PRO A 66 14.99 9.75 10.25
N GLU A 67 15.76 9.58 9.18
CA GLU A 67 15.68 8.40 8.30
C GLU A 67 15.77 7.05 9.05
N PRO A 68 16.72 6.84 10.00
CA PRO A 68 16.78 5.57 10.73
C PRO A 68 15.50 5.26 11.51
N LEU A 69 14.90 6.29 12.12
CA LEU A 69 13.67 6.17 12.91
C LEU A 69 12.47 5.82 12.02
N VAL A 70 12.33 6.51 10.88
CA VAL A 70 11.24 6.24 9.94
C VAL A 70 11.34 4.84 9.36
N ARG A 71 12.55 4.42 8.96
CA ARG A 71 12.77 3.07 8.43
C ARG A 71 12.55 1.98 9.46
N GLU A 72 12.93 2.19 10.72
CA GLU A 72 12.65 1.24 11.79
C GLU A 72 11.15 1.09 12.05
N ILE A 73 10.41 2.20 12.16
CA ILE A 73 8.96 2.19 12.42
C ILE A 73 8.19 1.56 11.25
N LEU A 74 8.47 1.98 10.01
CA LEU A 74 7.80 1.42 8.84
C LEU A 74 8.26 -0.02 8.57
N GLY A 75 9.51 -0.36 8.84
CA GLY A 75 10.02 -1.72 8.79
C GLY A 75 9.34 -2.64 9.80
N CYS A 76 9.06 -2.15 11.01
CA CYS A 76 8.26 -2.88 12.01
C CYS A 76 6.82 -3.09 11.53
N ALA A 77 6.27 -2.14 10.76
CA ALA A 77 4.98 -2.25 10.11
C ALA A 77 5.01 -2.95 8.74
N ASN A 78 6.10 -3.62 8.35
CA ASN A 78 6.27 -4.17 7.00
C ASN A 78 5.11 -5.09 6.55
N ARG A 79 4.53 -5.84 7.48
CA ARG A 79 3.34 -6.65 7.19
C ARG A 79 2.16 -5.82 6.63
N TRP A 80 1.84 -4.68 7.25
CA TRP A 80 0.77 -3.81 6.74
C TRP A 80 1.17 -3.14 5.42
N LEU A 81 2.47 -2.90 5.23
CA LEU A 81 2.96 -2.39 3.96
C LEU A 81 2.73 -3.42 2.84
N ASP A 82 3.03 -4.69 3.12
CA ASP A 82 2.83 -5.80 2.19
C ASP A 82 1.35 -6.03 1.87
N GLU A 83 0.47 -5.99 2.88
CA GLU A 83 -0.99 -6.11 2.68
C GLU A 83 -1.53 -5.02 1.72
N VAL A 84 -1.10 -3.77 1.88
CA VAL A 84 -1.51 -2.67 0.97
C VAL A 84 -0.88 -2.81 -0.41
N TYR A 85 0.38 -3.27 -0.51
CA TYR A 85 1.04 -3.54 -1.79
C TYR A 85 0.34 -4.65 -2.59
N GLU A 86 -0.10 -5.72 -1.93
CA GLU A 86 -0.88 -6.77 -2.58
C GLU A 86 -2.20 -6.22 -3.12
N GLU A 87 -2.88 -5.34 -2.38
CA GLU A 87 -4.12 -4.71 -2.86
C GLU A 87 -3.88 -3.77 -4.05
N ILE A 88 -2.75 -3.05 -4.08
CA ILE A 88 -2.31 -2.30 -5.26
C ILE A 88 -2.15 -3.26 -6.44
N SER A 89 -1.47 -4.38 -6.22
CA SER A 89 -1.13 -5.36 -7.26
C SER A 89 -2.37 -6.08 -7.81
N LYS A 90 -3.39 -6.37 -6.99
CA LYS A 90 -4.64 -7.04 -7.39
C LYS A 90 -5.60 -6.14 -8.18
N ARG A 91 -5.65 -4.84 -7.91
CA ARG A 91 -6.55 -3.91 -8.63
C ARG A 91 -6.14 -3.69 -10.08
N GLN A 92 -4.87 -3.90 -10.40
CA GLN A 92 -4.36 -3.72 -11.75
C GLN A 92 -4.85 -4.75 -12.78
N PRO A 93 -4.85 -6.07 -12.51
CA PRO A 93 -5.46 -7.03 -13.42
C PRO A 93 -6.97 -6.83 -13.57
N GLU A 94 -7.67 -6.33 -12.54
CA GLU A 94 -9.10 -6.01 -12.62
C GLU A 94 -9.40 -4.83 -13.56
N ALA A 95 -8.53 -3.80 -13.58
CA ALA A 95 -8.64 -2.68 -14.52
C ALA A 95 -8.39 -3.10 -15.98
N LEU A 96 -7.58 -4.14 -16.20
CA LEU A 96 -7.29 -4.72 -17.52
C LEU A 96 -8.27 -5.84 -17.93
N GLY A 97 -9.09 -6.34 -17.02
CA GLY A 97 -9.94 -7.54 -17.21
C GLY A 97 -11.34 -7.30 -17.79
N ARG A 98 -11.72 -6.05 -18.13
CA ARG A 98 -13.06 -5.74 -18.67
C ARG A 98 -13.14 -5.69 -20.21
N SER A 99 -12.17 -6.26 -20.92
CA SER A 99 -12.29 -6.63 -22.34
C SER A 99 -12.25 -8.16 -22.52
N SER A 100 -13.04 -8.89 -21.73
CA SER A 100 -13.42 -10.24 -22.15
C SER A 100 -14.72 -10.05 -22.93
N GLY A 101 -14.61 -10.09 -24.26
CA GLY A 101 -15.73 -9.88 -25.17
C GLY A 101 -16.88 -10.83 -24.84
N ASP A 102 -17.98 -10.23 -24.39
CA ASP A 102 -19.29 -10.67 -24.87
C ASP A 102 -19.31 -10.37 -26.38
N ASP A 103 -19.23 -11.40 -27.19
CA ASP A 103 -19.86 -11.45 -28.50
C ASP A 103 -20.52 -12.83 -28.62
N ASP A 104 -21.79 -12.88 -28.22
CA ASP A 104 -22.79 -13.81 -28.74
C ASP A 104 -22.95 -13.56 -30.25
N ASP A 105 -22.80 -14.58 -31.10
CA ASP A 105 -23.57 -14.80 -32.36
C ASP A 105 -23.10 -16.12 -33.01
N GLU A 106 -23.84 -17.23 -32.90
CA GLU A 106 -24.88 -17.68 -33.84
C GLU A 106 -24.33 -18.46 -35.06
N GLY A 107 -25.03 -19.53 -35.42
CA GLY A 107 -24.50 -20.68 -36.14
C GLY A 107 -24.30 -20.54 -37.66
N ALA A 108 -23.58 -21.51 -38.22
CA ALA A 108 -23.99 -22.27 -39.41
C ALA A 108 -22.90 -23.30 -39.78
N GLU A 109 -23.26 -24.59 -39.80
CA GLU A 109 -22.58 -25.56 -40.65
C GLU A 109 -22.90 -25.25 -42.13
N PRO A 110 -21.96 -25.56 -43.04
CA PRO A 110 -22.41 -26.18 -44.27
C PRO A 110 -21.60 -27.44 -44.63
N VAL A 111 -22.37 -28.35 -45.23
CA VAL A 111 -22.05 -29.64 -45.86
C VAL A 111 -21.05 -29.57 -47.01
#